data_AF-C4K381-F1
#
_entry.id   AF-C4K381-F1
#
_cell.length_a   1.000
_cell.length_b   1.000
_cell.length_c   1.000
_cell.angle_alpha   90.00
_cell.angle_beta   90.00
_cell.angle_gamma   90.00
#
_symmetry.space_group_name_H-M   'P 1'
#
loop_
_entity.id
_entity.type
_entity.pdbx_description
1 polymer ?
#
loop_
_entity_poly.entity_id
_entity_poly.type
_entity_poly.pdbx_seq_one_letter_code
_entity_poly.pdbx_strand_id
1 'polypeptide(L)'
;MTSLKKGIWQIFDASIGLGVGLFCFALIVLPLVYEFNKDQQYSTAATSPYILGVPELIQAGYLPAGFSETNLFSQRYHTRIVQPAPLKFHHMIFLTGGAPLSLSAARKMAMRIGGSGGYIEGGSARGVMGGWTEPLYAFSYTC
;
A
#
# COMPACT_ATOMS: atom_id res chain seq x y z
N MET A 1 -72.05 -4.90 -21.87
CA MET A 1 -70.69 -5.26 -21.41
C MET A 1 -69.66 -4.43 -22.17
N THR A 2 -69.34 -3.21 -21.73
CA THR A 2 -68.28 -2.40 -22.36
C THR A 2 -67.73 -1.38 -21.36
N SER A 3 -66.93 -1.85 -20.40
CA SER A 3 -66.12 -0.95 -19.56
C SER A 3 -64.94 -1.71 -18.95
N LEU A 4 -63.92 -2.01 -19.77
CA LEU A 4 -62.63 -2.58 -19.30
C LEU A 4 -61.44 -2.13 -20.16
N LYS A 5 -61.60 -1.17 -21.09
CA LYS A 5 -60.53 -0.78 -22.04
C LYS A 5 -59.58 0.31 -21.54
N LYS A 6 -59.91 1.04 -20.47
CA LYS A 6 -59.12 2.21 -20.03
C LYS A 6 -57.96 1.87 -19.07
N GLY A 7 -58.02 0.74 -18.35
CA GLY A 7 -57.02 0.38 -17.34
C GLY A 7 -55.73 -0.26 -17.88
N ILE A 8 -55.78 -0.94 -19.02
CA ILE A 8 -54.62 -1.65 -19.59
C ILE A 8 -53.59 -0.67 -20.17
N TRP A 9 -54.04 0.47 -20.71
CA TRP A 9 -53.15 1.48 -21.32
C TRP A 9 -52.31 2.26 -20.29
N GLN A 10 -52.78 2.45 -19.05
CA GLN A 10 -52.02 3.14 -17.99
C GLN A 10 -50.92 2.28 -17.36
N ILE A 11 -51.10 0.96 -17.34
CA ILE A 11 -50.12 0.03 -16.75
C ILE A 11 -48.88 -0.08 -17.66
N PHE A 12 -49.07 -0.03 -18.99
CA PHE A 12 -47.97 -0.07 -19.96
C PHE A 12 -47.06 1.16 -19.89
N ASP A 13 -47.64 2.36 -19.76
CA ASP A 13 -46.88 3.61 -19.70
C ASP A 13 -46.02 3.73 -18.43
N ALA A 14 -46.58 3.36 -17.26
CA ALA A 14 -45.87 3.41 -15.98
C ALA A 14 -44.81 2.30 -15.83
N SER A 15 -45.07 1.10 -16.38
CA SER A 15 -44.15 -0.05 -16.28
C SER A 15 -42.91 0.12 -17.17
N ILE A 16 -43.06 0.74 -18.35
CA ILE A 16 -41.94 1.08 -19.22
C ILE A 16 -41.11 2.21 -18.59
N GLY A 17 -41.74 3.22 -18.01
CA GLY A 17 -41.03 4.31 -17.31
C GLY A 17 -40.19 3.82 -16.12
N LEU A 18 -40.73 2.92 -15.29
CA LEU A 18 -39.98 2.33 -14.17
C LEU A 18 -38.88 1.37 -14.65
N GLY A 19 -39.14 0.55 -15.67
CA GLY A 19 -38.14 -0.38 -16.22
C GLY A 19 -36.96 0.33 -16.87
N VAL A 20 -37.22 1.38 -17.67
CA VAL A 20 -36.17 2.20 -18.30
C VAL A 20 -35.42 3.01 -17.25
N GLY A 21 -36.09 3.56 -16.25
CA GLY A 21 -35.46 4.29 -15.15
C GLY A 21 -34.51 3.42 -14.32
N LEU A 22 -34.95 2.22 -13.93
CA LEU A 22 -34.11 1.24 -13.22
C LEU A 22 -32.92 0.76 -14.08
N PHE A 23 -33.14 0.56 -15.38
CA PHE A 23 -32.09 0.16 -16.30
C PHE A 23 -31.03 1.26 -16.46
N CYS A 24 -31.44 2.51 -16.66
CA CYS A 24 -30.52 3.66 -16.72
C CYS A 24 -29.78 3.87 -15.40
N PHE A 25 -30.46 3.73 -14.26
CA PHE A 25 -29.82 3.81 -12.95
C PHE A 25 -28.78 2.70 -12.77
N ALA A 26 -29.09 1.46 -13.15
CA ALA A 26 -28.14 0.35 -13.12
C ALA A 26 -26.93 0.59 -14.04
N LEU A 27 -27.14 1.15 -15.24
CA LEU A 27 -26.05 1.47 -16.18
C LEU A 27 -25.09 2.56 -15.65
N ILE A 28 -25.56 3.45 -14.77
CA ILE A 28 -24.70 4.48 -14.16
C ILE A 28 -24.07 3.96 -12.87
N VAL A 29 -24.84 3.26 -12.04
CA VAL A 29 -24.41 2.83 -10.72
C VAL A 29 -23.50 1.61 -10.79
N LEU A 30 -23.72 0.65 -11.69
CA LEU A 30 -22.86 -0.54 -11.78
C LEU A 30 -21.40 -0.20 -12.16
N PRO A 31 -21.11 0.65 -13.17
CA PRO A 31 -19.74 1.09 -13.43
C PRO A 31 -19.16 1.89 -12.26
N LEU A 32 -19.96 2.76 -11.64
CA LEU A 32 -19.50 3.55 -10.48
C LEU A 32 -19.14 2.67 -9.28
N VAL A 33 -19.96 1.66 -9.00
CA VAL A 33 -19.71 0.67 -7.95
C VAL A 33 -18.55 -0.24 -8.35
N TYR A 34 -18.36 -0.56 -9.63
CA TYR A 34 -17.23 -1.34 -10.11
C TYR A 34 -15.89 -0.61 -9.91
N GLU A 35 -15.80 0.65 -10.33
CA GLU A 35 -14.61 1.48 -10.12
C GLU A 35 -14.38 1.74 -8.63
N PHE A 36 -15.43 2.01 -7.85
CA PHE A 36 -15.32 2.15 -6.39
C PHE A 36 -14.79 0.87 -5.73
N ASN A 37 -15.24 -0.32 -6.16
CA ASN A 37 -14.72 -1.58 -5.65
C ASN A 37 -13.25 -1.81 -6.07
N LYS A 38 -12.86 -1.37 -7.27
CA LYS A 38 -11.47 -1.41 -7.75
C LYS A 38 -10.58 -0.50 -6.89
N ASP A 39 -11.03 0.71 -6.59
CA ASP A 39 -10.35 1.66 -5.70
C ASP A 39 -10.29 1.15 -4.25
N GLN A 40 -11.37 0.52 -3.77
CA GLN A 40 -11.38 -0.16 -2.48
C GLN A 40 -10.43 -1.36 -2.47
N GLN A 41 -10.26 -2.10 -3.57
CA GLN A 41 -9.25 -3.17 -3.66
C GLN A 41 -7.84 -2.60 -3.57
N TYR A 42 -7.52 -1.48 -4.22
CA TYR A 42 -6.23 -0.81 -4.01
C TYR A 42 -6.06 -0.32 -2.55
N SER A 43 -7.15 0.04 -1.89
CA SER A 43 -7.15 0.50 -0.50
C SER A 43 -7.20 -0.61 0.57
N THR A 44 -7.66 -1.81 0.23
CA THR A 44 -7.81 -2.97 1.14
C THR A 44 -6.80 -4.09 0.86
N ALA A 45 -6.05 -4.02 -0.24
CA ALA A 45 -5.08 -5.04 -0.64
C ALA A 45 -3.60 -4.72 -0.35
N ALA A 46 -3.27 -3.58 0.25
CA ALA A 46 -1.87 -3.27 0.57
C ALA A 46 -1.40 -3.91 1.89
N THR A 47 -1.71 -5.19 2.11
CA THR A 47 -1.04 -6.03 3.12
C THR A 47 0.32 -6.55 2.62
N SER A 48 0.56 -6.50 1.30
CA SER A 48 1.85 -6.85 0.70
C SER A 48 2.75 -5.62 0.60
N PRO A 49 3.95 -5.63 1.20
CA PRO A 49 4.86 -4.49 1.13
C PRO A 49 5.36 -4.31 -0.30
N TYR A 50 5.32 -3.07 -0.79
CA TYR A 50 6.03 -2.70 -2.00
C TYR A 50 7.52 -2.50 -1.67
N ILE A 51 8.41 -3.15 -2.42
CA ILE A 51 9.85 -3.10 -2.19
C ILE A 51 10.49 -2.25 -3.29
N LEU A 52 11.14 -1.17 -2.88
CA LEU A 52 11.93 -0.29 -3.73
C LEU A 52 13.41 -0.48 -3.46
N GLY A 53 14.18 -0.82 -4.49
CA GLY A 53 15.63 -0.87 -4.44
C GLY A 53 16.27 0.44 -4.91
N VAL A 54 17.60 0.46 -4.84
CA VAL A 54 18.41 1.55 -5.38
C VAL A 54 18.26 1.71 -6.91
N PRO A 55 18.21 0.64 -7.73
CA PRO A 55 18.06 0.78 -9.18
C PRO A 55 16.79 1.54 -9.57
N GLU A 56 15.67 1.24 -8.92
CA GLU A 56 14.39 1.89 -9.17
C GLU A 56 14.44 3.38 -8.80
N LEU A 57 15.10 3.73 -7.69
CA LEU A 57 15.27 5.12 -7.27
C LEU A 57 16.21 5.91 -8.19
N ILE A 58 17.25 5.27 -8.75
CA ILE A 58 18.11 5.88 -9.79
C ILE A 58 17.30 6.11 -11.06
N GLN A 59 16.56 5.10 -11.51
CA GLN A 59 15.75 5.19 -12.73
C GLN A 59 14.67 6.28 -12.64
N ALA A 60 14.06 6.44 -11.45
CA ALA A 60 13.08 7.49 -11.18
C ALA A 60 13.70 8.88 -10.93
N GLY A 61 15.03 9.00 -10.88
CA GLY A 61 15.74 10.26 -10.69
C GLY A 61 15.82 10.75 -9.24
N TYR A 62 15.46 9.92 -8.26
CA TYR A 62 15.57 10.24 -6.83
C TYR A 62 16.98 10.02 -6.26
N LEU A 63 17.78 9.17 -6.91
CA LEU A 63 19.19 8.95 -6.57
C LEU A 63 20.10 9.26 -7.78
N PRO A 64 21.32 9.76 -7.54
CA PRO A 64 22.28 10.00 -8.61
C PRO A 64 22.76 8.68 -9.24
N ALA A 65 23.07 8.74 -10.53
CA ALA A 65 23.69 7.61 -11.23
C ALA A 65 25.01 7.21 -10.55
N GLY A 66 25.21 5.90 -10.36
CA GLY A 66 26.39 5.35 -9.67
C GLY A 66 26.26 5.24 -8.14
N PHE A 67 25.10 5.55 -7.56
CA PHE A 67 24.85 5.23 -6.15
C PHE A 67 24.94 3.72 -5.92
N SER A 68 25.69 3.31 -4.89
CA SER A 68 25.93 1.90 -4.61
C SER A 68 24.67 1.21 -4.08
N GLU A 69 24.27 0.11 -4.72
CA GLU A 69 23.14 -0.73 -4.26
C GLU A 69 23.44 -1.46 -2.95
N THR A 70 24.72 -1.64 -2.63
CA THR A 70 25.18 -2.36 -1.45
C THR A 70 26.11 -1.53 -0.59
N ASN A 71 26.10 -1.81 0.71
CA ASN A 71 27.11 -1.30 1.63
C ASN A 71 28.40 -2.16 1.60
N LEU A 72 29.39 -1.79 2.42
CA LEU A 72 30.66 -2.50 2.57
C LEU A 72 30.52 -3.96 3.06
N PHE A 73 29.36 -4.33 3.61
CA PHE A 73 29.05 -5.68 4.08
C PHE A 73 28.28 -6.49 3.02
N SER A 74 28.17 -5.99 1.78
CA SER A 74 27.37 -6.57 0.69
C SER A 74 25.87 -6.68 1.03
N GLN A 75 25.38 -5.86 1.96
CA GLN A 75 23.96 -5.77 2.28
C GLN A 75 23.29 -4.77 1.35
N ARG A 76 22.13 -5.12 0.80
CA ARG A 76 21.36 -4.30 -0.13
C ARG A 76 20.36 -3.40 0.59
N TYR A 77 20.21 -2.17 0.09
CA TYR A 77 19.22 -1.21 0.58
C TYR A 77 17.86 -1.47 -0.05
N HIS A 78 16.89 -1.93 0.75
CA HIS A 78 15.52 -2.15 0.31
C HIS A 78 14.59 -1.26 1.13
N THR A 79 13.87 -0.35 0.47
CA THR A 79 12.81 0.43 1.09
C THR A 79 11.51 -0.37 1.01
N ARG A 80 10.92 -0.69 2.15
CA ARG A 80 9.60 -1.33 2.21
C ARG A 80 8.55 -0.28 2.49
N ILE A 81 7.53 -0.23 1.65
CA ILE A 81 6.39 0.67 1.77
C ILE A 81 5.15 -0.19 1.99
N VAL A 82 4.44 0.10 3.07
CA VAL A 82 3.15 -0.52 3.42
C VAL A 82 2.10 0.57 3.57
N GLN A 83 0.83 0.18 3.40
CA GLN A 83 -0.30 1.09 3.59
C GLN A 83 -1.25 0.46 4.63
N PRO A 84 -1.00 0.68 5.94
CA PRO A 84 -1.82 0.11 7.00
C PRO A 84 -3.25 0.64 7.03
N ALA A 85 -3.52 1.81 6.44
CA ALA A 85 -4.86 2.39 6.33
C ALA A 85 -4.99 3.17 5.02
N PRO A 86 -6.23 3.41 4.53
CA PRO A 86 -6.46 4.20 3.32
C PRO A 86 -5.69 5.51 3.33
N LEU A 87 -4.89 5.76 2.29
CA LEU A 87 -4.08 6.97 2.11
C LEU A 87 -3.06 7.26 3.24
N LYS A 88 -2.72 6.26 4.07
CA LYS A 88 -1.68 6.36 5.10
C LYS A 88 -0.55 5.40 4.77
N PHE A 89 0.57 5.93 4.31
CA PHE A 89 1.77 5.15 4.00
C PHE A 89 2.72 5.11 5.19
N HIS A 90 3.34 3.96 5.38
CA HIS A 90 4.39 3.75 6.36
C HIS A 90 5.56 3.05 5.67
N HIS A 91 6.78 3.52 5.89
CA HIS A 91 7.94 3.03 5.14
C HIS A 91 9.20 2.99 6.00
N MET A 92 10.08 2.04 5.68
CA MET A 92 11.40 1.92 6.32
C MET A 92 12.41 1.30 5.35
N ILE A 93 13.66 1.75 5.44
CA ILE A 93 14.78 1.22 4.67
C ILE A 93 15.46 0.11 5.48
N PHE A 94 15.57 -1.06 4.87
CA PHE A 94 16.20 -2.23 5.44
C PHE A 94 17.51 -2.55 4.72
N LEU A 95 18.49 -3.04 5.48
CA LEU A 95 19.68 -3.68 4.95
C LEU A 95 19.47 -5.19 4.95
N THR A 96 19.48 -5.81 3.77
CA THR A 96 19.18 -7.25 3.63
C THR A 96 20.26 -7.98 2.85
N GLY A 97 20.42 -9.29 3.11
CA GLY A 97 21.50 -10.10 2.53
C GLY A 97 22.87 -9.77 3.13
N GLY A 98 23.94 -10.15 2.44
CA GLY A 98 25.33 -9.85 2.83
C GLY A 98 25.78 -10.50 4.14
N ALA A 99 26.86 -9.96 4.71
CA ALA A 99 27.40 -10.42 5.99
C ALA A 99 26.57 -9.89 7.17
N PRO A 100 26.25 -10.73 8.18
CA PRO A 100 25.49 -10.30 9.34
C PRO A 100 26.31 -9.31 10.18
N LEU A 101 25.62 -8.30 10.74
CA LEU A 101 26.22 -7.33 11.66
C LEU A 101 26.03 -7.80 13.09
N SER A 102 27.07 -7.69 13.91
CA SER A 102 26.89 -7.83 15.35
C SER A 102 25.99 -6.71 15.88
N LEU A 103 25.21 -6.99 16.93
CA LEU A 103 24.32 -6.00 17.53
C LEU A 103 25.06 -4.71 17.96
N SER A 104 26.29 -4.85 18.46
CA SER A 104 27.16 -3.72 18.80
C SER A 104 27.53 -2.87 17.58
N ALA A 105 27.90 -3.50 16.46
CA ALA A 105 28.18 -2.81 15.21
C ALA A 105 26.93 -2.11 14.64
N ALA A 106 25.77 -2.78 14.67
CA ALA A 106 24.50 -2.20 14.23
C ALA A 106 24.13 -0.96 15.06
N ARG A 107 24.26 -1.02 16.39
CA ARG A 107 24.04 0.13 17.28
C ARG A 107 24.98 1.30 16.98
N LYS A 108 26.27 1.02 16.74
CA LYS A 108 27.25 2.07 16.37
C LYS A 108 26.91 2.72 15.03
N MET A 109 26.44 1.95 14.05
CA MET A 109 25.99 2.50 12.78
C MET A 109 24.71 3.32 12.92
N ALA A 110 23.74 2.84 13.69
CA ALA A 110 22.54 3.60 14.01
C ALA A 110 22.89 4.96 14.64
N MET A 111 23.78 4.96 15.65
CA MET A 111 24.28 6.19 16.29
C MET A 111 24.91 7.18 15.30
N ARG A 112 25.62 6.69 14.28
CA ARG A 112 26.20 7.53 13.22
C ARG A 112 25.16 8.13 12.27
N ILE A 113 24.04 7.43 12.05
CA ILE A 113 22.92 7.94 11.26
C ILE A 113 22.14 9.00 12.04
N GLY A 114 22.02 8.84 13.36
CA GLY A 114 21.33 9.79 14.25
C GLY A 114 19.89 9.40 14.52
N GLY A 115 18.99 10.37 14.72
CA GLY A 115 17.62 10.15 15.20
C GLY A 115 16.76 9.23 14.31
N SER A 116 17.02 9.19 13.01
CA SER A 116 16.35 8.29 12.05
C SER A 116 17.02 6.91 11.95
N GLY A 117 18.22 6.77 12.52
CA GLY A 117 18.96 5.53 12.53
C GLY A 117 18.35 4.51 13.47
N GLY A 118 18.39 3.23 13.07
CA GLY A 118 17.91 2.14 13.90
C GLY A 118 18.67 0.85 13.67
N TYR A 119 18.41 -0.12 14.54
CA TYR A 119 18.97 -1.47 14.49
C TYR A 119 17.88 -2.49 14.82
N ILE A 120 18.05 -3.72 14.35
CA ILE A 120 17.11 -4.81 14.60
C ILE A 120 17.53 -5.58 15.84
N GLU A 121 16.62 -5.77 16.79
CA GLU A 121 16.82 -6.58 17.99
C GLU A 121 15.49 -7.18 18.44
N GLY A 122 15.44 -8.51 18.62
CA GLY A 122 14.26 -9.20 19.14
C GLY A 122 12.99 -8.99 18.30
N GLY A 123 13.11 -9.04 16.97
CA GLY A 123 11.95 -8.90 16.06
C GLY A 123 11.39 -7.48 15.94
N SER A 124 12.10 -6.48 16.47
CA SER A 124 11.73 -5.07 16.35
C SER A 124 12.90 -4.24 15.81
N ALA A 125 12.58 -3.22 15.03
CA ALA A 125 13.49 -2.14 14.68
C ALA A 125 13.46 -1.09 15.79
N ARG A 126 14.62 -0.71 16.31
CA ARG A 126 14.77 0.23 17.42
C ARG A 126 15.62 1.41 17.00
N GLY A 127 15.13 2.61 17.26
CA GLY A 127 15.87 3.84 17.09
C GLY A 127 17.04 3.94 18.06
N VAL A 128 18.02 4.77 17.69
CA VAL A 128 19.14 5.13 18.58
C VAL A 128 18.61 5.59 19.94
N MET A 129 19.19 5.07 21.03
CA MET A 129 18.81 5.40 22.41
C MET A 129 17.32 5.17 22.74
N GLY A 130 16.60 4.36 21.95
CA GLY A 130 15.18 4.11 22.16
C GLY A 130 14.26 5.23 21.68
N GLY A 131 14.73 6.12 20.80
CA GLY A 131 13.93 7.25 20.29
C GLY A 131 12.66 6.84 19.53
N TRP A 132 12.60 5.61 19.02
CA TRP A 132 11.41 4.98 18.44
C TRP A 132 11.56 3.46 18.49
N THR A 133 10.45 2.74 18.36
CA THR A 133 10.44 1.28 18.25
C THR A 133 9.30 0.87 17.36
N GLU A 134 9.60 0.09 16.33
CA GLU A 134 8.63 -0.42 15.36
C GLU A 134 8.79 -1.93 15.22
N PRO A 135 7.71 -2.71 15.28
CA PRO A 135 7.79 -4.14 15.07
C PRO A 135 8.05 -4.47 13.60
N LEU A 136 8.90 -5.47 13.30
CA LEU A 136 9.22 -5.84 11.91
C LEU A 136 8.01 -6.36 11.13
N TYR A 137 7.04 -6.98 11.83
CA TYR A 137 5.82 -7.48 11.21
C TYR A 137 4.97 -6.35 10.60
N ALA A 138 5.10 -5.10 11.08
CA ALA A 138 4.40 -3.95 10.49
C ALA A 138 4.82 -3.70 9.04
N PHE A 139 5.99 -4.21 8.63
CA PHE A 139 6.53 -4.11 7.28
C PHE A 139 6.56 -5.46 6.55
N SER A 140 5.83 -6.45 7.06
CA SER A 140 5.84 -7.83 6.59
C SER A 140 7.27 -8.38 6.45
N TYR A 141 8.14 -8.04 7.42
CA TYR A 141 9.54 -8.45 7.49
C TYR A 141 9.75 -9.39 8.68
N THR A 142 10.51 -10.46 8.44
CA THR A 142 10.93 -11.43 9.46
C THR A 142 12.45 -11.57 9.38
N CYS A 143 13.12 -11.53 10.54
CA CYS A 143 14.58 -11.67 10.64
C CYS A 143 15.02 -13.13 10.72
#